data_AF-A0AAV5EQ88-F1
#
_entry.id   AF-A0AAV5EQ88-F1
#
_cell.length_a   1.000
_cell.length_b   1.000
_cell.length_c   1.000
_cell.angle_alpha   90.00
_cell.angle_beta   90.00
_cell.angle_gamma   90.00
#
_symmetry.space_group_name_H-M   'P 1'
#
loop_
_entity.id
_entity.type
_entity.pdbx_description
1 polymer ?
#
loop_
_entity_poly.entity_id
_entity_poly.type
_entity_poly.pdbx_seq_one_letter_code
_entity_poly.pdbx_strand_id
1 'polypeptide(L)'
;MTLTDDEIDGIKANIPRLRIARWPKGFKSIPIEKYDGQTNPREWLQLYSTAIRSAGGDSYVMATYLPVCLDPAVQIWLTSIPEESITS
;
A
#
# COMPACT_ATOMS: atom_id res chain seq x y z
N MET A 1 11.89 3.87 -20.19
CA MET A 1 10.71 3.05 -20.52
C MET A 1 9.56 3.69 -19.78
N THR A 2 8.77 4.51 -20.47
CA THR A 2 7.71 5.32 -19.87
C THR A 2 6.47 4.45 -19.69
N LEU A 3 6.01 4.33 -18.44
CA LEU A 3 4.68 3.78 -18.15
C LEU A 3 3.68 4.65 -18.89
N THR A 4 2.83 4.02 -19.70
CA THR A 4 1.85 4.72 -20.53
C THR A 4 0.77 5.34 -19.65
N ASP A 5 0.13 6.40 -20.14
CA ASP A 5 -0.99 7.08 -19.48
C ASP A 5 -2.07 6.09 -19.01
N ASP A 6 -2.30 5.02 -19.78
CA ASP A 6 -3.17 3.89 -19.42
C ASP A 6 -2.75 3.10 -18.17
N GLU A 7 -1.46 2.98 -17.87
CA GLU A 7 -0.99 2.30 -16.64
C GLU A 7 -1.13 3.22 -15.42
N ILE A 8 -0.93 4.53 -15.59
CA ILE A 8 -1.13 5.52 -14.53
C ILE A 8 -2.62 5.71 -14.24
N ASP A 9 -3.46 5.77 -15.28
CA ASP A 9 -4.92 5.73 -15.14
C ASP A 9 -5.37 4.42 -14.49
N GLY A 10 -4.78 3.28 -14.88
CA GLY A 10 -5.03 1.99 -14.25
C GLY A 10 -4.70 1.96 -12.75
N ILE A 11 -3.62 2.63 -12.32
CA ILE A 11 -3.25 2.77 -10.90
C ILE A 11 -4.23 3.70 -10.18
N LYS A 12 -4.54 4.88 -10.73
CA LYS A 12 -5.48 5.87 -10.17
C LYS A 12 -6.91 5.31 -10.08
N ALA A 13 -7.36 4.56 -11.09
CA ALA A 13 -8.66 3.90 -11.14
C ALA A 13 -8.77 2.71 -10.16
N ASN A 14 -7.65 2.19 -9.66
CA ASN A 14 -7.64 1.10 -8.69
C ASN A 14 -7.72 1.57 -7.22
N ILE A 15 -7.39 2.83 -6.93
CA ILE A 15 -7.44 3.39 -5.56
C ILE A 15 -8.86 3.31 -4.95
N PRO A 16 -9.95 3.58 -5.70
CA PRO A 16 -11.31 3.34 -5.23
C PRO A 16 -11.65 1.85 -5.10
N ARG A 17 -11.12 0.97 -5.96
CA ARG A 17 -11.38 -0.48 -5.91
C ARG A 17 -10.68 -1.15 -4.73
N LEU A 18 -9.49 -0.66 -4.35
CA LEU A 18 -8.80 -1.04 -3.11
C LEU A 18 -9.63 -0.69 -1.88
N ARG A 19 -10.37 0.43 -1.89
CA ARG A 19 -11.29 0.80 -0.79
C ARG A 19 -12.53 -0.10 -0.68
N ILE A 20 -12.86 -0.87 -1.72
CA ILE A 20 -14.00 -1.81 -1.75
C ILE A 20 -13.55 -3.25 -1.47
N ALA A 21 -12.34 -3.44 -0.94
CA ALA A 21 -11.86 -4.78 -0.62
C ALA A 21 -12.78 -5.49 0.36
N ARG A 22 -13.30 -6.64 -0.09
CA ARG A 22 -14.02 -7.57 0.78
C ARG A 22 -12.99 -8.24 1.67
N TRP A 23 -12.88 -7.76 2.90
CA TRP A 23 -12.06 -8.40 3.93
C TRP A 23 -12.49 -9.86 4.11
N PRO A 24 -11.53 -10.79 4.27
CA PRO A 24 -11.85 -12.15 4.66
C PRO A 24 -12.70 -12.15 5.93
N LYS A 25 -13.71 -13.03 6.00
CA LYS A 25 -14.52 -13.18 7.22
C LYS A 25 -13.61 -13.52 8.40
N GLY A 26 -13.54 -12.64 9.39
CA GLY A 26 -12.72 -12.82 10.60
C GLY A 26 -11.35 -12.12 10.57
N PHE A 27 -11.01 -11.40 9.50
CA PHE A 27 -9.79 -10.60 9.47
C PHE A 27 -9.87 -9.48 10.52
N LYS A 28 -8.96 -9.50 11.49
CA LYS A 28 -8.82 -8.46 12.51
C LYS A 28 -7.72 -7.50 12.08
N SER A 29 -7.89 -6.21 12.40
CA SER A 29 -6.82 -5.23 12.25
C SER A 29 -5.59 -5.72 12.99
N ILE A 30 -4.46 -5.75 12.28
CA ILE A 30 -3.20 -6.20 12.84
C ILE A 30 -2.53 -5.00 13.49
N PRO A 31 -2.04 -5.11 14.73
CA PRO A 31 -1.24 -4.07 15.36
C PRO A 31 0.16 -4.04 14.73
N ILE A 32 0.24 -3.50 13.51
CA ILE A 32 1.49 -3.16 12.84
C ILE A 32 1.75 -1.67 13.04
N GLU A 33 2.99 -1.32 13.37
CA GLU A 33 3.42 0.08 13.38
C GLU A 33 3.32 0.67 11.98
N LYS A 34 2.81 1.89 11.90
CA LYS A 34 2.73 2.59 10.63
C LYS A 34 4.13 2.85 10.09
N TYR A 35 4.29 2.71 8.78
CA TYR A 35 5.52 3.09 8.11
C TYR A 35 5.67 4.61 8.12
N ASP A 36 6.74 5.09 8.74
CA ASP A 36 7.05 6.51 8.94
C ASP A 36 7.94 7.11 7.83
N GLY A 37 8.38 6.30 6.88
CA GLY A 37 9.30 6.72 5.82
C GLY A 37 10.77 6.75 6.22
N GLN A 38 11.09 6.48 7.50
CA GLN A 38 12.45 6.49 8.04
C GLN A 38 12.95 5.08 8.38
N THR A 39 12.03 4.21 8.80
CA THR A 39 12.31 2.80 9.05
C THR A 39 12.82 2.12 7.78
N ASN A 40 13.69 1.11 7.89
CA ASN A 40 14.18 0.37 6.73
C ASN A 40 12.98 -0.24 5.97
N PRO A 41 12.74 0.14 4.69
CA PRO A 41 11.56 -0.30 3.94
C PRO A 41 11.49 -1.82 3.81
N ARG A 42 12.65 -2.48 3.70
CA ARG A 42 12.72 -3.95 3.55
C ARG A 42 12.28 -4.64 4.83
N GLU A 43 12.79 -4.21 5.97
CA GLU A 43 12.47 -4.82 7.28
C GLU A 43 11.00 -4.60 7.61
N TRP A 44 10.49 -3.39 7.39
CA TRP A 44 9.09 -3.07 7.61
C TRP A 44 8.17 -3.93 6.71
N LEU A 45 8.49 -4.07 5.42
CA LEU A 45 7.72 -4.92 4.49
C LEU A 45 7.77 -6.41 4.86
N GLN A 46 8.87 -6.89 5.45
CA GLN A 46 8.97 -8.25 5.95
C GLN A 46 8.07 -8.49 7.17
N LEU A 47 8.08 -7.59 8.15
CA LEU A 47 7.14 -7.65 9.28
C LEU A 47 5.69 -7.56 8.79
N TYR A 48 5.42 -6.63 7.87
CA TYR A 48 4.11 -6.42 7.27
C TYR A 48 3.55 -7.69 6.63
N SER A 49 4.31 -8.27 5.69
CA SER A 49 3.88 -9.47 4.96
C SER A 49 3.71 -10.68 5.89
N THR A 50 4.58 -10.81 6.89
CA THR A 50 4.48 -11.89 7.89
C THR A 50 3.21 -11.77 8.72
N ALA A 51 2.90 -10.56 9.20
CA ALA A 51 1.72 -10.37 10.04
C ALA A 51 0.43 -10.57 9.23
N ILE A 52 0.34 -10.04 8.00
CA ILE A 52 -0.82 -10.24 7.12
C ILE A 52 -1.06 -11.73 6.86
N ARG A 53 -0.01 -12.51 6.56
CA ARG A 53 -0.13 -13.97 6.41
C ARG A 53 -0.57 -14.66 7.70
N SER A 54 -0.05 -14.23 8.85
CA SER A 54 -0.44 -14.80 10.15
C SER A 54 -1.92 -14.56 10.49
N ALA A 55 -2.50 -13.46 9.99
CA ALA A 55 -3.92 -13.15 10.11
C ALA A 55 -4.79 -13.83 9.02
N GLY A 56 -4.21 -14.73 8.21
CA GLY A 56 -4.89 -15.42 7.13
C GLY A 56 -5.10 -14.58 5.87
N GLY A 57 -4.40 -13.45 5.75
CA GLY A 57 -4.43 -12.60 4.56
C GLY A 57 -3.53 -13.10 3.44
N ASP A 58 -3.97 -12.88 2.21
CA ASP A 58 -3.23 -13.16 0.98
C ASP A 58 -2.62 -11.88 0.37
N SER A 59 -2.03 -12.00 -0.82
CA SER A 59 -1.44 -10.85 -1.53
C SER A 59 -2.45 -9.74 -1.84
N TYR A 60 -3.74 -10.07 -1.96
CA TYR A 60 -4.80 -9.09 -2.19
C TYR A 60 -5.10 -8.29 -0.91
N VAL A 61 -5.15 -8.97 0.23
CA VAL A 61 -5.25 -8.33 1.56
C VAL A 61 -4.03 -7.45 1.82
N MET A 62 -2.83 -7.89 1.41
CA MET A 62 -1.61 -7.07 1.48
C MET A 62 -1.74 -5.78 0.65
N ALA A 63 -2.09 -5.87 -0.64
CA ALA A 63 -2.21 -4.68 -1.48
C ALA A 63 -3.26 -3.68 -0.95
N THR A 64 -4.33 -4.20 -0.36
CA THR A 64 -5.43 -3.41 0.20
C THR A 64 -5.07 -2.74 1.52
N TYR A 65 -4.39 -3.45 2.43
CA TYR A 65 -4.14 -2.95 3.78
C TYR A 65 -2.89 -2.05 3.83
N LEU A 66 -2.01 -2.13 2.84
CA LEU A 66 -0.79 -1.35 2.77
C LEU A 66 -1.01 0.17 2.98
N PRO A 67 -1.96 0.85 2.30
CA PRO A 67 -2.20 2.27 2.52
C PRO A 67 -2.65 2.62 3.94
N VAL A 68 -3.34 1.70 4.64
CA VAL A 68 -3.80 1.89 6.03
C VAL A 68 -2.63 1.88 7.01
N CYS A 69 -1.55 1.17 6.66
CA CYS A 69 -0.33 1.02 7.44
C CYS A 69 0.73 2.08 7.12
N LEU A 70 0.42 3.10 6.33
CA LEU A 70 1.32 4.23 6.09
C LEU A 70 1.01 5.38 7.06
N ASP A 71 2.05 6.07 7.53
CA ASP A 71 1.86 7.32 8.26
C ASP A 71 1.19 8.39 7.36
N PRO A 72 0.32 9.28 7.89
CA PRO A 72 -0.30 10.33 7.09
C PRO A 72 0.69 11.14 6.26
N ALA A 73 1.91 11.40 6.76
CA ALA A 73 2.94 12.11 6.00
C ALA A 73 3.42 11.31 4.78
N VAL A 74 3.54 9.98 4.91
CA VAL A 74 3.92 9.07 3.83
C VAL A 74 2.77 8.87 2.84
N GLN A 75 1.53 8.83 3.31
CA GLN A 75 0.35 8.81 2.44
C GLN A 75 0.29 10.09 1.60
N ILE A 76 0.49 11.25 2.23
CA ILE A 76 0.56 12.53 1.53
C ILE A 76 1.69 12.49 0.51
N TRP A 77 2.90 12.09 0.89
CA TRP A 77 4.03 11.93 -0.04
C TRP A 77 3.69 11.04 -1.24
N LEU A 78 3.11 9.86 -1.00
CA LEU A 78 2.73 8.92 -2.05
C LEU A 78 1.68 9.50 -3.01
N THR A 79 0.75 10.29 -2.48
CA THR A 79 -0.30 10.96 -3.27
C THR A 79 0.15 12.32 -3.85
N SER A 80 1.25 12.88 -3.35
CA SER A 80 1.80 14.18 -3.74
C SER A 80 2.98 14.04 -4.69
N ILE A 81 3.36 12.83 -5.10
CA ILE A 81 4.33 12.64 -6.19
C ILE A 81 3.71 13.29 -7.42
N PRO A 82 4.28 14.40 -7.95
CA PRO A 82 3.77 15.01 -9.16
C PRO A 82 3.96 14.03 -10.30
N GLU A 83 3.00 14.01 -11.23
CA GLU A 83 2.88 13.07 -12.37
C GLU A 83 4.13 13.01 -13.27
N GLU A 84 5.10 13.89 -13.03
CA GLU A 84 6.23 14.17 -13.92
C GLU A 84 7.62 14.00 -13.23
N SER A 85 7.69 13.42 -12.03
CA SER A 85 8.97 13.29 -11.28
C SER A 85 9.71 11.97 -11.46
N ILE A 86 9.62 11.35 -12.64
CA ILE A 86 10.58 10.33 -13.08
C ILE A 86 11.23 10.83 -14.38
N THR A 87 11.88 11.99 -14.30
CA THR A 87 12.84 12.44 -15.32
C THR A 87 14.06 13.05 -14.64
N SER A 88 15.07 12.22 -14.38
CA SER A 88 16.44 12.43 -14.87
C SER A 88 17.26 11.15 -14.75
#